data_AF-A0A3L7PX02-F1
#
_entry.id   AF-A0A3L7PX02-F1
#
_cell.length_a   1.000
_cell.length_b   1.000
_cell.length_c   1.000
_cell.angle_alpha   90.00
_cell.angle_beta   90.00
_cell.angle_gamma   90.00
#
_symmetry.space_group_name_H-M   'P 1'
#
loop_
_entity.id
_entity.type
_entity.pdbx_description
1 polymer ?
#
loop_
_entity_poly.entity_id
_entity_poly.type
_entity_poly.pdbx_seq_one_letter_code
_entity_poly.pdbx_strand_id
1 'polypeptide(L)'
;GPAPEQPAPVPADAIPLFDGKNLDAWHGGEKWAVKDGIATVGGATITTKEDFGDCQVHVEFRTPKPAAGAGQGRGNSGVYFMGKYEIQILDSFEDGTDGPLTYPDGQCGSLYKQQPPAVNACRAPGEWQTYDIFFTRPRFATDGSVEKPGRVSVLHNGVAIHADTVILGTTSWADPPRYEQHADALPLSLQDHGNPLQFRSLWVRPFEKVMPAPIDDPKPVQ
;
A
#
# COMPACT_ATOMS: atom_id res chain seq x y z
N GLY A 1 17.07 7.51 2.29
CA GLY A 1 17.45 8.76 2.98
C GLY A 1 16.76 8.84 4.33
N PRO A 2 16.97 9.87 5.16
CA PRO A 2 16.13 10.10 6.35
C PRO A 2 14.66 10.30 5.94
N ALA A 3 13.72 10.10 6.87
CA ALA A 3 12.33 10.50 6.65
C ALA A 3 12.34 12.02 6.40
N PRO A 4 11.53 12.54 5.47
CA PRO A 4 11.43 13.99 5.36
C PRO A 4 10.92 14.53 6.71
N GLU A 5 11.56 15.58 7.24
CA GLU A 5 11.17 16.17 8.53
C GLU A 5 9.70 16.64 8.48
N GLN A 6 9.30 17.16 7.33
CA GLN A 6 7.94 17.55 7.02
C GLN A 6 7.27 16.49 6.13
N PRO A 7 5.94 16.36 6.16
CA PRO A 7 5.23 15.50 5.23
C PRO A 7 5.52 15.90 3.78
N ALA A 8 5.61 14.92 2.88
CA ALA A 8 5.79 15.17 1.46
C ALA A 8 4.64 16.04 0.93
N PRO A 9 4.94 17.05 0.09
CA PRO A 9 3.91 17.89 -0.52
C PRO A 9 3.02 17.03 -1.42
N VAL A 10 1.71 17.31 -1.38
CA VAL A 10 0.75 16.69 -2.30
C VAL A 10 0.96 17.29 -3.69
N PRO A 11 1.21 16.48 -4.74
CA PRO A 11 1.27 16.97 -6.10
C PRO A 11 -0.02 17.67 -6.52
N ALA A 12 0.06 18.70 -7.37
CA ALA A 12 -1.11 19.48 -7.78
C ALA A 12 -2.16 18.67 -8.57
N ASP A 13 -1.75 17.56 -9.18
CA ASP A 13 -2.57 16.60 -9.91
C ASP A 13 -3.00 15.39 -9.06
N ALA A 14 -2.68 15.37 -7.77
CA ALA A 14 -3.06 14.32 -6.83
C ALA A 14 -4.25 14.73 -5.97
N ILE A 15 -5.01 13.74 -5.55
CA ILE A 15 -6.14 13.86 -4.63
C ILE A 15 -5.62 13.62 -3.21
N PRO A 16 -5.69 14.62 -2.31
CA PRO A 16 -5.32 14.42 -0.91
C PRO A 16 -6.33 13.50 -0.24
N LEU A 17 -5.87 12.38 0.31
CA LEU A 17 -6.67 11.50 1.14
C LEU A 17 -6.50 11.82 2.63
N PHE A 18 -5.33 12.32 3.02
CA PHE A 18 -5.09 12.90 4.34
C PHE A 18 -3.94 13.91 4.26
N ASP A 19 -4.20 15.18 4.59
CA ASP A 19 -3.24 16.29 4.57
C ASP A 19 -3.00 16.88 5.98
N GLY A 20 -3.38 16.14 7.02
CA GLY A 20 -3.31 16.57 8.41
C GLY A 20 -4.57 17.26 8.94
N LYS A 21 -5.58 17.54 8.10
CA LYS A 21 -6.80 18.25 8.56
C LYS A 21 -7.90 17.31 9.03
N ASN A 22 -8.34 16.40 8.19
CA ASN A 22 -9.46 15.50 8.46
C ASN A 22 -9.40 14.24 7.59
N LEU A 23 -10.28 13.28 7.87
CA LEU A 23 -10.45 12.05 7.10
C LEU A 23 -11.75 12.06 6.28
N ASP A 24 -12.15 13.23 5.76
CA ASP A 24 -13.42 13.37 5.04
C ASP A 24 -13.45 12.60 3.71
N ALA A 25 -12.28 12.25 3.15
CA ALA A 25 -12.18 11.38 1.96
C ALA A 25 -12.52 9.91 2.24
N TRP A 26 -12.78 9.55 3.50
CA TRP A 26 -12.92 8.17 3.95
C TRP A 26 -14.31 7.89 4.55
N HIS A 27 -14.83 6.70 4.29
CA HIS A 27 -15.89 6.10 5.10
C HIS A 27 -15.29 5.53 6.40
N GLY A 28 -15.91 5.85 7.54
CA GLY A 28 -15.42 5.43 8.85
C GLY A 28 -14.28 6.27 9.42
N GLY A 29 -13.84 7.30 8.69
CA GLY A 29 -12.75 8.19 9.12
C GLY A 29 -13.01 8.89 10.45
N GLU A 30 -14.27 9.11 10.81
CA GLU A 30 -14.69 9.70 12.09
C GLU A 30 -14.35 8.84 13.31
N LYS A 31 -14.04 7.55 13.12
CA LYS A 31 -13.61 6.64 14.19
C LYS A 31 -12.14 6.82 14.57
N TRP A 32 -11.35 7.36 13.64
CA TRP A 32 -9.92 7.58 13.84
C TRP A 32 -9.69 8.96 14.44
N ALA A 33 -8.81 9.03 15.43
CA ALA A 33 -8.48 10.30 16.07
C ALA A 33 -7.53 11.10 15.18
N VAL A 34 -7.90 12.35 14.88
CA VAL A 34 -7.02 13.32 14.19
C VAL A 34 -6.57 14.38 15.19
N LYS A 35 -5.26 14.50 15.41
CA LYS A 35 -4.67 15.49 16.32
C LYS A 35 -3.30 15.93 15.80
N ASP A 36 -3.04 17.24 15.83
CA ASP A 36 -1.75 17.84 15.47
C ASP A 36 -1.23 17.38 14.08
N GLY A 37 -2.13 17.26 13.10
CA GLY A 37 -1.78 16.80 11.75
C GLY A 37 -1.63 15.29 11.59
N ILE A 38 -1.96 14.50 12.61
CA ILE A 38 -1.73 13.05 12.65
C ILE A 38 -3.06 12.33 12.83
N ALA A 39 -3.35 11.39 11.93
CA ALA A 39 -4.42 10.42 12.09
C ALA A 39 -3.89 9.19 12.84
N THR A 40 -4.59 8.74 13.87
CA THR A 40 -4.27 7.53 14.63
C THR A 40 -5.34 6.48 14.38
N VAL A 41 -4.91 5.28 13.97
CA VAL A 41 -5.79 4.13 13.69
C VAL A 41 -6.64 3.78 14.91
N GLY A 42 -7.93 3.50 14.69
CA GLY A 42 -8.77 2.86 15.69
C GLY A 42 -10.25 2.77 15.33
N GLY A 43 -10.89 1.71 15.81
CA GLY A 43 -12.35 1.52 15.78
C GLY A 43 -12.91 0.87 14.50
N ALA A 44 -12.21 0.95 13.36
CA ALA A 44 -12.50 0.19 12.14
C ALA A 44 -11.46 0.45 11.04
N THR A 45 -11.35 -0.49 10.10
CA THR A 45 -10.79 -0.24 8.76
C THR A 45 -11.58 0.87 8.08
N ILE A 46 -10.89 1.78 7.41
CA ILE A 46 -11.48 2.88 6.64
C ILE A 46 -11.27 2.65 5.15
N THR A 47 -12.21 3.11 4.33
CA THR A 47 -12.16 2.98 2.86
C THR A 47 -12.39 4.32 2.21
N THR A 48 -11.74 4.61 1.09
CA THR A 48 -11.99 5.86 0.35
C THR A 48 -13.44 5.93 -0.12
N LYS A 49 -13.98 7.14 -0.23
CA LYS A 49 -15.30 7.40 -0.82
C LYS A 49 -15.28 7.30 -2.35
N GLU A 50 -14.12 7.58 -2.94
CA GLU A 50 -13.87 7.44 -4.37
C GLU A 50 -13.23 6.10 -4.68
N ASP A 51 -13.48 5.62 -5.91
CA ASP A 51 -12.95 4.38 -6.45
C ASP A 51 -11.72 4.66 -7.32
N PHE A 52 -10.70 3.82 -7.20
CA PHE A 52 -9.45 3.95 -7.96
C PHE A 52 -9.14 2.68 -8.75
N GLY A 53 -8.70 2.89 -10.00
CA GLY A 53 -8.16 1.84 -10.87
C GLY A 53 -6.63 1.85 -10.81
N ASP A 54 -5.99 2.14 -11.95
CA ASP A 54 -4.53 2.33 -11.98
C ASP A 54 -4.16 3.65 -11.29
N CYS A 55 -3.22 3.61 -10.36
CA CYS A 55 -2.88 4.78 -9.56
C CYS A 55 -1.45 4.73 -9.00
N GLN A 56 -0.97 5.91 -8.63
CA GLN A 56 0.13 6.09 -7.71
C GLN A 56 -0.43 6.51 -6.35
N VAL A 57 0.07 5.93 -5.27
CA VAL A 57 -0.29 6.28 -3.90
C VAL A 57 0.96 6.59 -3.10
N HIS A 58 0.91 7.66 -2.33
CA HIS A 58 1.90 7.95 -1.31
C HIS A 58 1.29 7.79 0.07
N VAL A 59 2.06 7.20 0.99
CA VAL A 59 1.64 6.97 2.38
C VAL A 59 2.81 7.27 3.30
N GLU A 60 2.59 8.12 4.29
CA GLU A 60 3.50 8.27 5.43
C GLU A 60 2.88 7.69 6.69
N PHE A 61 3.54 6.69 7.26
CA PHE A 61 3.07 5.98 8.46
C PHE A 61 4.14 5.90 9.53
N ARG A 62 3.72 5.67 10.78
CA ARG A 62 4.61 5.51 11.94
C ARG A 62 4.08 4.44 12.87
N THR A 63 4.96 3.49 13.19
CA THR A 63 4.73 2.45 14.19
C THR A 63 4.94 2.99 15.62
N PRO A 64 4.29 2.40 16.64
CA PRO A 64 4.24 2.97 17.99
C PRO A 64 5.59 2.92 18.70
N LYS A 65 5.88 3.92 19.54
CA LYS A 65 7.06 3.94 20.43
C LYS A 65 6.59 4.11 21.89
N PRO A 66 6.99 3.22 22.82
CA PRO A 66 7.76 2.00 22.60
C PRO A 66 7.00 1.00 21.73
N ALA A 67 7.72 0.13 21.02
CA ALA A 67 7.09 -0.95 20.28
C ALA A 67 6.38 -1.91 21.23
N ALA A 68 5.27 -2.48 20.78
CA ALA A 68 4.45 -3.41 21.56
C ALA A 68 3.90 -4.52 20.66
N GLY A 69 3.76 -5.72 21.23
CA GLY A 69 3.33 -6.92 20.51
C GLY A 69 4.47 -7.66 19.82
N ALA A 70 4.12 -8.75 19.14
CA ALA A 70 5.03 -9.63 18.41
C ALA A 70 4.34 -10.20 17.16
N GLY A 71 5.11 -10.66 16.18
CA GLY A 71 4.56 -11.20 14.94
C GLY A 71 3.64 -10.21 14.24
N GLN A 72 2.50 -10.71 13.74
CA GLN A 72 1.45 -9.91 13.11
C GLN A 72 0.66 -9.04 14.10
N GLY A 73 0.97 -9.08 15.39
CA GLY A 73 0.36 -8.21 16.40
C GLY A 73 1.22 -7.00 16.75
N ARG A 74 2.27 -6.70 15.99
CA ARG A 74 3.24 -5.65 16.28
C ARG A 74 3.11 -4.48 15.28
N GLY A 75 2.25 -3.51 15.60
CA GLY A 75 2.05 -2.32 14.75
C GLY A 75 1.45 -2.64 13.37
N ASN A 76 0.52 -3.60 13.30
CA ASN A 76 -0.05 -4.10 12.05
C ASN A 76 -1.15 -3.20 11.49
N SER A 77 -1.09 -2.97 10.19
CA SER A 77 -2.10 -2.36 9.34
C SER A 77 -1.79 -2.77 7.88
N GLY A 78 -2.46 -2.18 6.90
CA GLY A 78 -2.18 -2.48 5.51
C GLY A 78 -2.82 -1.46 4.59
N VAL A 79 -2.19 -1.24 3.43
CA VAL A 79 -2.75 -0.46 2.33
C VAL A 79 -3.36 -1.45 1.35
N TYR A 80 -4.68 -1.46 1.24
CA TYR A 80 -5.40 -2.35 0.34
C TYR A 80 -5.82 -1.61 -0.91
N PHE A 81 -5.31 -2.03 -2.06
CA PHE A 81 -5.80 -1.59 -3.35
C PHE A 81 -7.08 -2.35 -3.70
N MET A 82 -8.12 -1.62 -4.08
CA MET A 82 -9.42 -2.19 -4.47
C MET A 82 -10.06 -3.06 -3.38
N GLY A 83 -9.69 -2.82 -2.11
CA GLY A 83 -10.06 -3.67 -0.96
C GLY A 83 -9.57 -5.11 -1.02
N LYS A 84 -8.63 -5.45 -1.93
CA LYS A 84 -8.28 -6.84 -2.29
C LYS A 84 -6.79 -7.15 -2.25
N TYR A 85 -5.94 -6.18 -2.51
CA TYR A 85 -4.51 -6.39 -2.69
C TYR A 85 -3.72 -5.58 -1.67
N GLU A 86 -3.20 -6.26 -0.65
CA GLU A 86 -2.53 -5.63 0.47
C GLU A 86 -1.03 -5.44 0.24
N ILE A 87 -0.57 -4.20 0.41
CA ILE A 87 0.81 -3.89 0.76
C ILE A 87 0.88 -3.73 2.27
N GLN A 88 1.64 -4.63 2.90
CA GLN A 88 1.63 -4.81 4.34
C GLN A 88 2.28 -3.63 5.08
N ILE A 89 1.69 -3.21 6.21
CA ILE A 89 2.31 -2.31 7.18
C ILE A 89 2.52 -3.07 8.48
N LEU A 90 3.76 -3.14 8.95
CA LEU A 90 4.08 -3.80 10.21
C LEU A 90 5.30 -3.13 10.84
N ASP A 91 5.44 -3.20 12.16
CA ASP A 91 6.73 -2.97 12.78
C ASP A 91 7.63 -4.19 12.57
N SER A 92 8.38 -4.16 11.47
CA SER A 92 9.40 -5.15 11.13
C SER A 92 10.82 -4.61 11.31
N PHE A 93 11.02 -3.55 12.12
CA PHE A 93 12.36 -3.02 12.35
C PHE A 93 13.23 -4.01 13.12
N GLU A 94 14.37 -4.36 12.55
CA GLU A 94 15.38 -5.22 13.15
C GLU A 94 16.58 -4.37 13.57
N ASP A 95 16.88 -4.30 14.86
CA ASP A 95 18.07 -3.61 15.40
C ASP A 95 19.31 -4.51 15.44
N GLY A 96 19.20 -5.71 14.86
CA GLY A 96 20.25 -6.73 14.86
C GLY A 96 20.34 -7.55 16.15
N THR A 97 19.45 -7.34 17.12
CA THR A 97 19.43 -8.09 18.39
C THR A 97 18.38 -9.20 18.43
N ASP A 98 17.33 -9.08 17.63
CA ASP A 98 16.29 -10.08 17.44
C ASP A 98 16.37 -10.74 16.06
N GLY A 99 15.92 -12.00 15.95
CA GLY A 99 15.68 -12.66 14.66
C GLY A 99 14.46 -12.07 13.93
N PRO A 100 14.08 -12.61 12.75
CA PRO A 100 12.95 -12.07 12.00
C PRO A 100 11.68 -12.01 12.84
N LEU A 101 11.08 -10.82 12.94
CA LEU A 101 9.95 -10.55 13.83
C LEU A 101 8.64 -11.21 13.38
N THR A 102 8.57 -11.66 12.13
CA THR A 102 7.43 -12.36 11.54
C THR A 102 7.86 -13.21 10.33
N TYR A 103 6.91 -13.85 9.64
CA TYR A 103 7.19 -14.62 8.43
C TYR A 103 7.45 -13.72 7.21
N PRO A 104 8.37 -14.09 6.28
CA PRO A 104 8.90 -13.16 5.27
C PRO A 104 7.87 -12.52 4.35
N ASP A 105 6.85 -13.27 3.93
CA ASP A 105 5.78 -12.85 3.04
C ASP A 105 4.64 -12.11 3.77
N GLY A 106 4.73 -11.93 5.09
CA GLY A 106 3.82 -11.10 5.89
C GLY A 106 4.51 -9.96 6.64
N GLN A 107 5.79 -9.68 6.36
CA GLN A 107 6.51 -8.57 6.97
C GLN A 107 6.16 -7.23 6.30
N CYS A 108 6.58 -6.12 6.90
CA CYS A 108 6.34 -4.78 6.38
C CYS A 108 6.80 -4.65 4.91
N GLY A 109 5.89 -4.23 4.05
CA GLY A 109 6.13 -4.00 2.63
C GLY A 109 5.96 -5.23 1.76
N SER A 110 5.57 -6.38 2.30
CA SER A 110 5.20 -7.53 1.47
C SER A 110 3.94 -7.24 0.65
N LEU A 111 3.87 -7.86 -0.52
CA LEU A 111 2.57 -8.16 -1.12
C LEU A 111 2.04 -9.36 -0.32
N TYR A 112 1.10 -9.09 0.58
CA TYR A 112 0.82 -9.96 1.72
C TYR A 112 0.53 -11.42 1.32
N LYS A 113 1.30 -12.35 1.88
CA LYS A 113 1.29 -13.80 1.62
C LYS A 113 1.49 -14.22 0.16
N GLN A 114 2.05 -13.35 -0.68
CA GLN A 114 2.42 -13.68 -2.05
C GLN A 114 3.91 -13.48 -2.29
N GLN A 115 4.46 -12.33 -1.90
CA GLN A 115 5.86 -12.02 -2.14
C GLN A 115 6.46 -11.16 -1.02
N PRO A 116 7.59 -11.58 -0.41
CA PRO A 116 8.33 -10.74 0.53
C PRO A 116 8.90 -9.50 -0.17
N PRO A 117 9.13 -8.39 0.55
CA PRO A 117 9.92 -7.28 0.02
C PRO A 117 11.35 -7.75 -0.30
N ALA A 118 11.96 -7.19 -1.34
CA ALA A 118 13.34 -7.53 -1.72
C ALA A 118 14.36 -7.22 -0.61
N VAL A 119 14.06 -6.25 0.25
CA VAL A 119 14.86 -5.87 1.41
C VAL A 119 13.94 -5.31 2.49
N ASN A 120 14.26 -5.56 3.76
CA ASN A 120 13.61 -4.88 4.88
C ASN A 120 14.17 -3.45 4.99
N ALA A 121 13.34 -2.47 4.62
CA ALA A 121 13.70 -1.05 4.63
C ALA A 121 13.10 -0.28 5.81
N CYS A 122 12.64 -0.97 6.86
CA CYS A 122 12.02 -0.34 8.02
C CYS A 122 13.00 0.57 8.77
N ARG A 123 12.50 1.74 9.20
CA ARG A 123 13.08 2.55 10.27
C ARG A 123 12.57 2.13 11.65
N ALA A 124 13.22 2.64 12.69
CA ALA A 124 12.93 2.32 14.08
C ALA A 124 11.50 2.76 14.50
N PRO A 125 10.91 2.10 15.50
CA PRO A 125 9.61 2.51 16.04
C PRO A 125 9.59 3.98 16.48
N GLY A 126 8.53 4.69 16.12
CA GLY A 126 8.40 6.13 16.34
C GLY A 126 9.02 7.01 15.24
N GLU A 127 9.72 6.43 14.27
CA GLU A 127 10.16 7.14 13.07
C GLU A 127 9.10 7.03 11.96
N TRP A 128 9.02 8.08 11.13
CA TRP A 128 8.14 8.07 9.96
C TRP A 128 8.73 7.20 8.86
N GLN A 129 7.88 6.41 8.23
CA GLN A 129 8.14 5.56 7.07
C GLN A 129 7.40 6.16 5.88
N THR A 130 7.93 5.97 4.67
CA THR A 130 7.23 6.36 3.43
C THR A 130 7.02 5.17 2.53
N TYR A 131 5.83 5.04 1.97
CA TYR A 131 5.56 4.25 0.78
C TYR A 131 5.24 5.14 -0.40
N ASP A 132 5.89 4.87 -1.53
CA ASP A 132 5.45 5.31 -2.85
C ASP A 132 5.11 4.06 -3.65
N ILE A 133 3.82 3.88 -3.93
CA ILE A 133 3.26 2.67 -4.54
C ILE A 133 2.70 3.00 -5.91
N PHE A 134 3.08 2.24 -6.91
CA PHE A 134 2.48 2.27 -8.25
C PHE A 134 1.69 1.00 -8.44
N PHE A 135 0.38 1.13 -8.61
CA PHE A 135 -0.55 0.02 -8.76
C PHE A 135 -1.17 0.04 -10.16
N THR A 136 -1.13 -1.12 -10.82
CA THR A 136 -1.89 -1.39 -12.04
C THR A 136 -2.90 -2.48 -11.72
N ARG A 137 -4.20 -2.19 -11.87
CA ARG A 137 -5.25 -3.16 -11.56
C ARG A 137 -5.25 -4.32 -12.56
N PRO A 138 -5.69 -5.52 -12.16
CA PRO A 138 -5.97 -6.58 -13.12
C PRO A 138 -7.05 -6.14 -14.11
N ARG A 139 -6.99 -6.66 -15.34
CA ARG A 139 -8.04 -6.55 -16.35
C ARG A 139 -8.67 -7.91 -16.56
N PHE A 140 -10.00 -7.94 -16.66
CA PHE A 140 -10.78 -9.15 -16.81
C PHE A 140 -11.48 -9.16 -18.16
N ALA A 141 -11.52 -10.33 -18.79
CA ALA A 141 -12.36 -10.57 -19.95
C ALA A 141 -13.83 -10.65 -19.55
N THR A 142 -14.73 -10.64 -20.54
CA THR A 142 -16.19 -10.72 -20.32
C THR A 142 -16.65 -12.02 -19.69
N ASP A 143 -15.86 -13.10 -19.81
CA ASP A 143 -16.12 -14.40 -19.18
C ASP A 143 -15.59 -14.49 -17.74
N GLY A 144 -15.02 -13.40 -17.22
CA GLY A 144 -14.47 -13.30 -15.87
C GLY A 144 -13.05 -13.86 -15.72
N SER A 145 -12.44 -14.36 -16.79
CA SER A 145 -11.02 -14.74 -16.79
C SER A 145 -10.11 -13.50 -16.75
N VAL A 146 -8.89 -13.68 -16.23
CA VAL A 146 -7.90 -12.60 -16.14
C VAL A 146 -7.22 -12.43 -17.49
N GLU A 147 -7.42 -11.27 -18.13
CA GLU A 147 -6.75 -10.90 -19.38
C GLU A 147 -5.34 -10.37 -19.09
N LYS A 148 -5.21 -9.52 -18.07
CA LYS A 148 -3.93 -8.98 -17.60
C LYS A 148 -3.89 -9.02 -16.08
N PRO A 149 -2.84 -9.60 -15.47
CA PRO A 149 -2.72 -9.59 -14.02
C PRO A 149 -2.44 -8.17 -13.51
N GLY A 150 -2.85 -7.90 -12.28
CA GLY A 150 -2.46 -6.70 -11.56
C GLY A 150 -0.97 -6.69 -11.27
N ARG A 151 -0.41 -5.50 -11.10
CA ARG A 151 1.02 -5.29 -10.87
C ARG A 151 1.23 -4.20 -9.82
N VAL A 152 2.31 -4.33 -9.05
CA VAL A 152 2.70 -3.32 -8.07
C VAL A 152 4.21 -3.05 -8.12
N SER A 153 4.58 -1.77 -7.99
CA SER A 153 5.94 -1.36 -7.64
C SER A 153 5.88 -0.55 -6.35
N VAL A 154 6.82 -0.77 -5.44
CA VAL A 154 6.82 -0.12 -4.13
C VAL A 154 8.22 0.36 -3.80
N LEU A 155 8.32 1.65 -3.46
CA LEU A 155 9.47 2.21 -2.77
C LEU A 155 9.12 2.35 -1.29
N HIS A 156 9.92 1.75 -0.41
CA HIS A 156 9.85 1.95 1.04
C HIS A 156 11.04 2.81 1.47
N ASN A 157 10.78 4.01 1.99
CA ASN A 157 11.83 4.98 2.37
C ASN A 157 12.79 5.34 1.20
N GLY A 158 12.27 5.33 -0.01
CA GLY A 158 13.01 5.53 -1.26
C GLY A 158 13.79 4.29 -1.74
N VAL A 159 13.69 3.16 -1.06
CA VAL A 159 14.32 1.88 -1.46
C VAL A 159 13.30 1.03 -2.21
N ALA A 160 13.64 0.59 -3.42
CA ALA A 160 12.77 -0.31 -4.19
C ALA A 160 12.68 -1.68 -3.50
N ILE A 161 11.48 -2.05 -3.06
CA ILE A 161 11.19 -3.34 -2.42
C ILE A 161 10.33 -4.26 -3.29
N HIS A 162 9.58 -3.68 -4.24
CA HIS A 162 8.91 -4.36 -5.34
C HIS A 162 9.12 -3.55 -6.61
N ALA A 163 9.42 -4.23 -7.72
CA ALA A 163 9.66 -3.60 -9.01
C ALA A 163 8.90 -4.36 -10.07
N ASP A 164 7.76 -3.82 -10.48
CA ASP A 164 6.81 -4.48 -11.38
C ASP A 164 6.59 -5.93 -10.91
N THR A 165 6.11 -6.10 -9.67
CA THR A 165 5.73 -7.40 -9.09
C THR A 165 4.33 -7.78 -9.54
N VAL A 166 4.15 -9.03 -10.01
CA VAL A 166 2.83 -9.54 -10.45
C VAL A 166 2.00 -9.91 -9.23
N ILE A 167 0.75 -9.46 -9.19
CA ILE A 167 -0.22 -9.87 -8.19
C ILE A 167 -0.83 -11.20 -8.65
N LEU A 168 -0.92 -12.18 -7.75
CA LEU A 168 -1.42 -13.53 -8.07
C LEU A 168 -2.93 -13.66 -7.88
N GLY A 169 -3.55 -12.70 -7.19
CA GLY A 169 -4.96 -12.69 -6.82
C GLY A 169 -5.18 -11.90 -5.55
N THR A 170 -6.38 -11.99 -4.97
CA THR A 170 -6.71 -11.38 -3.67
C THR A 170 -5.74 -11.86 -2.60
N THR A 171 -5.23 -10.96 -1.77
CA THR A 171 -4.41 -11.30 -0.61
C THR A 171 -5.31 -11.85 0.50
N SER A 172 -4.96 -13.01 1.06
CA SER A 172 -5.72 -13.67 2.13
C SER A 172 -4.77 -14.24 3.16
N TRP A 173 -5.19 -14.24 4.43
CA TRP A 173 -4.45 -14.94 5.47
C TRP A 173 -4.54 -16.46 5.34
N ALA A 174 -5.66 -17.02 4.86
CA ALA A 174 -5.90 -18.46 4.87
C ALA A 174 -5.87 -19.10 3.47
N ASP A 175 -6.33 -18.37 2.47
CA ASP A 175 -6.59 -18.93 1.14
C ASP A 175 -5.46 -18.64 0.17
N PRO A 176 -5.18 -19.55 -0.78
CA PRO A 176 -4.27 -19.27 -1.87
C PRO A 176 -4.78 -18.10 -2.72
N PRO A 177 -3.88 -17.27 -3.29
CA PRO A 177 -4.29 -16.13 -4.08
C PRO A 177 -5.06 -16.58 -5.31
N ARG A 178 -6.24 -15.97 -5.50
CA ARG A 178 -7.08 -16.16 -6.68
C ARG A 178 -7.70 -14.85 -7.09
N TYR A 179 -7.80 -14.63 -8.39
CA TYR A 179 -8.56 -13.52 -8.94
C TYR A 179 -10.06 -13.79 -8.92
N GLU A 180 -10.81 -12.80 -8.48
CA GLU A 180 -12.26 -12.70 -8.63
C GLU A 180 -12.55 -11.46 -9.43
N GLN A 181 -13.36 -11.59 -10.48
CA GLN A 181 -13.75 -10.44 -11.29
C GLN A 181 -14.43 -9.39 -10.41
N HIS A 182 -14.04 -8.14 -10.61
CA HIS A 182 -14.57 -7.00 -9.89
C HIS A 182 -14.71 -5.81 -10.82
N ALA A 183 -15.32 -4.72 -10.31
CA ALA A 183 -15.43 -3.47 -11.06
C ALA A 183 -14.05 -2.92 -11.44
N ASP A 184 -14.01 -2.15 -12.52
CA ASP A 184 -12.76 -1.59 -13.06
C ASP A 184 -12.10 -0.56 -12.13
N ALA A 185 -12.83 -0.02 -11.16
CA ALA A 185 -12.29 0.77 -10.07
C ALA A 185 -13.02 0.38 -8.77
N LEU A 186 -12.31 0.41 -7.64
CA LEU A 186 -12.85 0.11 -6.31
C LEU A 186 -12.10 0.95 -5.25
N PRO A 187 -12.62 1.07 -4.02
CA PRO A 187 -11.98 1.87 -2.98
C PRO A 187 -10.59 1.38 -2.59
N LEU A 188 -9.74 2.31 -2.14
CA LEU A 188 -8.55 2.00 -1.36
C LEU A 188 -8.93 1.90 0.12
N SER A 189 -8.28 0.99 0.86
CA SER A 189 -8.54 0.83 2.30
C SER A 189 -7.27 0.92 3.13
N LEU A 190 -7.41 1.44 4.36
CA LEU A 190 -6.41 1.33 5.41
C LEU A 190 -6.93 0.46 6.54
N GLN A 191 -6.21 -0.61 6.85
CA GLN A 191 -6.65 -1.61 7.82
C GLN A 191 -6.54 -1.12 9.26
N ASP A 192 -7.57 -1.38 10.06
CA ASP A 192 -7.44 -1.42 11.52
C ASP A 192 -7.31 -2.88 11.97
N HIS A 193 -6.10 -3.25 12.43
CA HIS A 193 -5.81 -4.57 12.98
C HIS A 193 -5.85 -4.59 14.53
N GLY A 194 -6.41 -3.54 15.15
CA GLY A 194 -6.40 -3.36 16.61
C GLY A 194 -5.05 -2.94 17.18
N ASN A 195 -4.10 -2.56 16.31
CA ASN A 195 -2.78 -2.10 16.69
C ASN A 195 -2.66 -0.57 16.52
N PRO A 196 -2.01 0.14 17.46
CA PRO A 196 -1.78 1.56 17.29
C PRO A 196 -0.80 1.80 16.14
N LEU A 197 -1.23 2.62 15.18
CA LEU A 197 -0.43 3.09 14.05
C LEU A 197 -0.88 4.52 13.72
N GLN A 198 0.01 5.32 13.15
CA GLN A 198 -0.25 6.71 12.81
C GLN A 198 0.06 7.02 11.36
N PHE A 199 -0.70 7.94 10.77
CA PHE A 199 -0.50 8.48 9.42
C PHE A 199 -0.41 10.01 9.46
N ARG A 200 0.39 10.61 8.57
CA ARG A 200 0.50 12.09 8.47
C ARG A 200 0.34 12.68 7.06
N SER A 201 0.50 11.87 6.01
CA SER A 201 0.28 12.29 4.63
C SER A 201 -0.13 11.09 3.80
N LEU A 202 -1.29 11.19 3.16
CA LEU A 202 -1.72 10.28 2.11
C LEU A 202 -2.30 11.05 0.94
N TRP A 203 -1.90 10.66 -0.25
CA TRP A 203 -2.52 11.13 -1.48
C TRP A 203 -2.50 10.03 -2.53
N VAL A 204 -3.45 10.14 -3.46
CA VAL A 204 -3.58 9.24 -4.61
C VAL A 204 -3.61 10.05 -5.88
N ARG A 205 -2.94 9.55 -6.91
CA ARG A 205 -2.98 10.11 -8.25
C ARG A 205 -3.39 9.01 -9.21
N PRO A 206 -4.57 9.11 -9.86
CA PRO A 206 -4.90 8.25 -10.99
C PRO A 206 -3.79 8.31 -12.03
N PHE A 207 -3.27 7.14 -12.42
CA PHE A 207 -2.13 7.06 -13.33
C PHE A 207 -2.33 5.86 -14.22
N GLU A 208 -2.68 6.10 -15.49
CA GLU A 208 -2.70 5.06 -16.49
C GLU A 208 -1.37 5.07 -17.25
N LYS A 209 -0.69 3.92 -17.27
CA LYS A 209 0.58 3.78 -17.97
C LYS A 209 0.36 4.00 -19.47
N VAL A 210 0.93 5.07 -20.02
CA VAL A 210 0.98 5.27 -21.47
C VAL A 210 1.87 4.18 -22.06
N MET A 211 1.26 3.22 -22.75
CA MET A 211 2.00 2.24 -23.52
C MET A 211 2.36 2.86 -24.87
N PRO A 212 3.63 2.76 -25.32
CA PRO A 212 3.98 3.16 -26.67
C PRO A 212 3.13 2.35 -27.66
N ALA A 213 2.77 2.98 -28.78
CA ALA A 213 2.15 2.26 -29.88
C ALA A 213 3.02 1.05 -30.24
N PRO A 214 2.42 -0.10 -30.61
CA PRO A 214 3.19 -1.21 -31.15
C PRO A 214 4.10 -0.67 -32.25
N ILE A 215 5.40 -0.95 -32.15
CA ILE A 215 6.30 -0.70 -33.27
C ILE A 215 5.89 -1.74 -34.31
N ASP A 216 5.27 -1.30 -35.41
CA ASP A 216 5.02 -2.17 -36.55
C ASP A 216 6.36 -2.80 -36.95
N ASP A 217 6.43 -4.13 -36.98
CA ASP A 217 7.61 -4.82 -37.47
C ASP A 217 7.95 -4.26 -38.85
N PRO A 218 9.22 -3.87 -39.11
CA PRO A 218 9.61 -3.40 -40.42
C PRO A 218 9.28 -4.51 -41.43
N LYS A 219 8.38 -4.20 -42.38
CA LYS A 219 8.05 -5.11 -43.47
C LYS A 219 9.35 -5.60 -44.10
N PRO A 220 9.52 -6.91 -44.32
CA PRO A 220 10.71 -7.42 -45.00
C PRO A 220 10.87 -6.68 -46.32
N VAL A 221 12.03 -6.04 -46.50
CA VAL A 221 12.42 -5.44 -47.77
C VAL A 221 12.51 -6.58 -48.78
N GLN A 222 11.67 -6.53 -49.82
CA GLN A 222 11.76 -7.44 -50.98
C GLN A 222 12.97 -7.12 -51.84
#